data_AF-A0A7S1NLZ2-F1
#
_entry.id   AF-A0A7S1NLZ2-F1
#
_cell.length_a   1.000
_cell.length_b   1.000
_cell.length_c   1.000
_cell.angle_alpha   90.00
_cell.angle_beta   90.00
_cell.angle_gamma   90.00
#
_symmetry.space_group_name_H-M   'P 1'
#
loop_
_entity.id
_entity.type
_entity.pdbx_description
1 polymer ?
#
loop_
_entity_poly.entity_id
_entity_poly.type
_entity_poly.pdbx_seq_one_letter_code
_entity_poly.pdbx_strand_id
1 'polypeptide(L)'
;MACWRPLFGSVVVYTACNLLRNVQPIALQAFIDFLQSSESEGLNSGYGYALAFGLASSVATYWCSIEFFWYLAARGANNVRTALTHAVYAAGLQLPDSKRYSAGQLSNMMATDCSKATDYFIIAAVQQVLFAPFNLIVSKYMLR
;
A
#
# COMPACT_ATOMS: atom_id res chain seq x y z
N MET A 1 -16.85 -13.63 7.74
CA MET A 1 -16.42 -12.70 6.67
C MET A 1 -14.97 -13.00 6.32
N ALA A 2 -14.65 -13.21 5.04
CA ALA A 2 -13.28 -13.52 4.61
C ALA A 2 -12.43 -12.24 4.51
N CYS A 3 -11.80 -11.84 5.62
CA CYS A 3 -10.96 -10.63 5.67
C CYS A 3 -9.71 -10.71 4.78
N TRP A 4 -9.29 -11.92 4.36
CA TRP A 4 -8.09 -12.15 3.57
C TRP A 4 -8.15 -11.64 2.13
N ARG A 5 -9.34 -11.53 1.52
CA ARG A 5 -9.51 -11.11 0.12
C ARG A 5 -9.06 -9.66 -0.14
N PRO A 6 -9.56 -8.63 0.58
CA PRO A 6 -9.09 -7.25 0.39
C PRO A 6 -7.61 -7.08 0.75
N LEU A 7 -7.09 -7.90 1.66
CA LEU A 7 -5.68 -7.87 2.06
C LEU A 7 -4.76 -8.41 0.99
N PHE A 8 -5.09 -9.57 0.43
CA PHE A 8 -4.31 -10.11 -0.68
C PHE A 8 -4.38 -9.17 -1.89
N GLY A 9 -5.56 -8.58 -2.15
CA GLY A 9 -5.72 -7.55 -3.17
C GLY A 9 -4.81 -6.34 -2.96
N SER A 10 -4.70 -5.84 -1.73
CA SER A 10 -3.81 -4.71 -1.43
C SER A 10 -2.34 -5.08 -1.62
N VAL A 11 -1.92 -6.31 -1.31
CA VAL A 11 -0.52 -6.77 -1.56
C VAL A 11 -0.21 -6.70 -3.05
N VAL A 12 -1.07 -7.29 -3.88
CA VAL A 12 -0.86 -7.35 -5.33
C VAL A 12 -0.79 -5.95 -5.93
N VAL A 13 -1.72 -5.07 -5.54
CA VAL A 13 -1.72 -3.66 -6.00
C VAL A 13 -0.43 -2.98 -5.58
N TYR A 14 -0.01 -3.12 -4.32
CA TYR A 14 1.21 -2.50 -3.81
C TYR A 14 2.47 -2.97 -4.56
N THR A 15 2.62 -4.27 -4.82
CA THR A 15 3.75 -4.80 -5.60
C THR A 15 3.75 -4.24 -7.02
N ALA A 16 2.59 -4.19 -7.69
CA ALA A 16 2.46 -3.60 -9.02
C ALA A 16 2.85 -2.11 -9.03
N CYS A 17 2.43 -1.34 -8.02
CA CYS A 17 2.80 0.08 -7.86
C CYS A 17 4.32 0.27 -7.80
N ASN A 18 4.99 -0.56 -7.00
CA ASN A 18 6.43 -0.44 -6.79
C ASN A 18 7.23 -0.80 -8.05
N LEU A 19 6.75 -1.76 -8.84
CA LEU A 19 7.36 -2.05 -10.15
C LEU A 19 7.20 -0.87 -11.12
N LEU A 20 6.01 -0.26 -11.19
CA LEU A 20 5.77 0.93 -12.01
C LEU A 20 6.65 2.11 -11.60
N ARG A 21 6.90 2.28 -10.29
CA ARG A 21 7.81 3.32 -9.78
C ARG A 21 9.23 3.18 -10.34
N ASN A 22 9.71 1.97 -10.61
CA ASN A 22 11.04 1.74 -11.19
C ASN A 22 11.12 2.08 -12.69
N VAL A 23 9.99 2.18 -13.39
CA VAL A 23 9.95 2.60 -14.80
C VAL A 23 10.19 4.10 -14.96
N GLN A 24 9.82 4.88 -13.94
CA GLN A 24 9.94 6.33 -13.94
C GLN A 24 11.37 6.86 -14.21
N PRO A 25 12.44 6.39 -13.53
CA PRO A 25 13.80 6.86 -13.82
C PRO A 25 14.28 6.50 -15.24
N ILE A 26 13.87 5.35 -15.78
CA ILE A 26 14.23 4.93 -17.15
C ILE A 26 13.60 5.86 -18.19
N ALA A 27 12.30 6.15 -18.03
CA ALA A 27 11.59 7.08 -18.89
C ALA A 27 12.14 8.52 -18.78
N LEU A 28 12.62 8.91 -17.59
CA LEU A 28 13.21 10.23 -17.37
C LEU A 28 14.57 10.35 -18.06
N GLN A 29 15.40 9.29 -17.98
CA GLN A 29 16.69 9.25 -18.67
C GLN A 29 16.51 9.36 -20.18
N ALA A 30 15.59 8.58 -20.76
CA ALA A 30 15.29 8.65 -22.20
C ALA A 30 14.79 10.04 -22.63
N PHE A 31 14.05 10.74 -21.77
CA PHE A 31 13.61 12.11 -22.03
C PHE A 31 14.77 13.12 -21.96
N ILE A 32 15.69 12.96 -21.00
CA ILE A 32 16.90 13.80 -20.90
C ILE A 32 17.80 13.59 -22.12
N ASP A 33 18.05 12.34 -22.52
CA ASP A 33 18.87 12.00 -23.67
C ASP A 33 18.25 12.58 -24.97
N PHE A 34 16.92 12.53 -25.09
CA PHE A 34 16.19 13.19 -26.19
C PHE A 34 16.43 14.71 -26.20
N LEU A 35 16.28 15.39 -25.05
CA LEU A 35 16.51 16.84 -24.96
C LEU A 35 17.96 17.22 -25.31
N GLN A 36 18.94 16.40 -24.96
CA GLN A 36 20.36 16.62 -25.31
C GLN A 36 20.64 16.40 -26.80
N SER A 37 19.98 15.43 -27.44
CA SER A 37 20.14 15.14 -28.88
C SER A 37 19.46 16.17 -29.81
N SER A 38 18.49 16.92 -29.27
CA SER A 38 17.64 17.86 -30.02
C SER A 38 18.34 19.15 -30.48
N GLU A 39 19.64 19.35 -30.20
CA GLU A 39 20.43 20.42 -30.81
C GLU A 39 20.70 20.19 -32.32
N SER A 40 20.54 18.96 -32.84
CA SER A 40 20.96 18.60 -34.20
C SER A 40 19.83 18.32 -35.22
N GLU A 41 18.61 18.02 -34.79
CA GLU A 41 17.49 17.74 -35.70
C GLU A 41 16.25 18.56 -35.31
N GLY A 42 15.77 19.36 -36.27
CA GLY A 42 14.62 20.24 -36.09
C GLY A 42 13.37 19.49 -35.70
N LEU A 43 12.87 19.75 -34.49
CA LEU A 43 11.45 19.94 -34.14
C LEU A 43 10.39 19.03 -34.77
N ASN A 44 10.70 17.76 -35.07
CA ASN A 44 9.70 16.72 -35.37
C ASN A 44 9.19 16.08 -34.08
N SER A 45 8.69 16.95 -33.20
CA SER A 45 8.60 16.83 -31.73
C SER A 45 7.55 15.86 -31.17
N GLY A 46 6.98 14.95 -31.96
CA GLY A 46 5.98 13.99 -31.49
C GLY A 46 6.52 13.00 -30.44
N TYR A 47 7.79 12.58 -30.59
CA TYR A 47 8.44 11.66 -29.65
C TYR A 47 8.72 12.29 -28.28
N GLY A 48 9.11 13.56 -28.23
CA GLY A 48 9.32 14.29 -26.97
C GLY A 48 8.01 14.46 -26.19
N TYR A 49 6.91 14.81 -26.87
CA TYR A 49 5.59 14.88 -26.23
C TYR A 49 5.10 13.50 -25.77
N ALA A 50 5.36 12.44 -26.53
CA ALA A 50 5.02 11.08 -26.13
C ALA A 50 5.79 10.62 -24.87
N LEU A 51 7.08 10.95 -24.76
CA LEU A 51 7.89 10.65 -23.57
C LEU A 51 7.43 11.46 -22.34
N ALA A 52 7.17 12.76 -22.51
CA ALA A 52 6.65 13.61 -21.43
C ALA A 52 5.26 13.14 -20.95
N PHE A 53 4.39 12.74 -21.89
CA PHE A 53 3.08 12.16 -21.57
C PHE A 53 3.23 10.80 -20.87
N GLY A 54 4.14 9.95 -21.33
CA GLY A 54 4.48 8.67 -20.68
C GLY A 54 4.92 8.87 -19.23
N LEU A 55 5.79 9.84 -18.97
CA LEU A 55 6.20 10.21 -17.61
C LEU A 55 5.03 10.68 -16.75
N ALA A 56 4.22 11.62 -17.26
CA ALA A 56 3.06 12.12 -16.52
C ALA A 56 2.05 11.01 -16.21
N SER A 57 1.78 10.12 -17.18
CA SER A 57 0.87 8.98 -17.01
C SER A 57 1.39 7.96 -15.99
N SER A 58 2.72 7.72 -15.94
CA SER A 58 3.33 6.81 -14.97
C SER A 58 3.21 7.33 -13.54
N VAL A 59 3.41 8.64 -13.34
CA VAL A 59 3.23 9.33 -12.06
C VAL A 59 1.77 9.27 -11.62
N ALA A 60 0.84 9.64 -12.50
CA ALA A 60 -0.59 9.60 -12.18
C ALA A 60 -1.05 8.19 -11.82
N THR A 61 -0.61 7.17 -12.57
CA THR A 61 -0.93 5.76 -12.31
C THR A 61 -0.38 5.31 -10.96
N TYR A 62 0.85 5.71 -10.60
CA TYR A 62 1.42 5.42 -9.28
C TYR A 62 0.58 6.04 -8.15
N TRP A 63 0.22 7.32 -8.27
CA TRP A 63 -0.61 8.01 -7.27
C TRP A 63 -2.00 7.40 -7.12
N CYS A 64 -2.69 7.10 -8.22
CA CYS A 64 -3.99 6.43 -8.15
C CYS A 64 -3.89 5.05 -7.50
N SER A 65 -2.83 4.31 -7.79
CA SER A 65 -2.67 2.94 -7.30
C SER A 65 -2.27 2.88 -5.82
N ILE A 66 -1.50 3.85 -5.31
CA ILE A 66 -1.18 3.93 -3.87
C ILE A 66 -2.40 4.32 -3.03
N GLU A 67 -3.26 5.21 -3.53
CA GLU A 67 -4.53 5.54 -2.87
C GLU A 67 -5.47 4.33 -2.84
N PHE A 68 -5.54 3.58 -3.95
CA PHE A 68 -6.34 2.35 -4.01
C PHE A 68 -5.82 1.28 -3.04
N PHE A 69 -4.49 1.18 -2.89
CA PHE A 69 -3.86 0.34 -1.88
C PHE A 69 -4.33 0.70 -0.46
N TRP A 70 -4.25 1.98 -0.09
CA TRP A 70 -4.68 2.45 1.23
C TRP A 70 -6.17 2.19 1.48
N TYR A 71 -7.01 2.40 0.47
CA TYR A 71 -8.43 2.09 0.53
C TYR A 71 -8.68 0.60 0.83
N LEU A 72 -8.04 -0.32 0.10
CA LEU A 72 -8.20 -1.76 0.30
C LEU A 72 -7.65 -2.20 1.66
N ALA A 73 -6.51 -1.67 2.08
CA ALA A 73 -5.90 -1.96 3.38
C ALA A 73 -6.83 -1.50 4.52
N ALA A 74 -7.33 -0.27 4.48
CA ALA A 74 -8.26 0.27 5.48
C ALA A 74 -9.56 -0.55 5.54
N ARG A 75 -10.09 -0.96 4.38
CA ARG A 75 -11.27 -1.82 4.31
C ARG A 75 -11.03 -3.19 4.95
N GLY A 76 -9.90 -3.83 4.65
CA GLY A 76 -9.51 -5.10 5.25
C GLY A 76 -9.38 -5.00 6.77
N ALA A 77 -8.73 -3.95 7.23
CA ALA A 77 -8.50 -3.70 8.64
C ALA A 77 -9.79 -3.41 9.41
N ASN A 78 -10.70 -2.59 8.86
CA ASN A 78 -12.01 -2.35 9.48
C ASN A 78 -12.82 -3.64 9.65
N ASN A 79 -12.78 -4.55 8.67
CA ASN A 79 -13.45 -5.85 8.82
C ASN A 79 -12.84 -6.69 9.96
N VAL A 80 -11.51 -6.66 10.13
CA VAL A 80 -10.81 -7.33 11.24
C VAL A 80 -11.20 -6.69 12.57
N ARG A 81 -11.25 -5.36 12.65
CA ARG A 81 -11.67 -4.63 13.85
C ARG A 81 -13.08 -5.03 14.27
N THR A 82 -14.05 -5.01 13.35
CA THR A 82 -15.43 -5.38 13.65
C THR A 82 -15.52 -6.84 14.12
N ALA A 83 -14.79 -7.76 13.49
CA ALA A 83 -14.76 -9.16 13.89
C ALA A 83 -14.14 -9.36 15.28
N LEU A 84 -13.02 -8.68 15.57
CA LEU A 84 -12.36 -8.73 16.88
C LEU A 84 -13.25 -8.15 17.98
N THR A 85 -13.83 -6.97 17.76
CA THR A 85 -14.74 -6.34 18.74
C THR A 85 -15.94 -7.25 19.03
N HIS A 86 -16.54 -7.85 18.00
CA HIS A 86 -17.63 -8.80 18.18
C HIS A 86 -17.19 -10.06 18.94
N ALA A 87 -16.02 -10.61 18.63
CA ALA A 87 -15.48 -11.79 19.31
C ALA A 87 -15.18 -11.51 20.79
N VAL A 88 -14.57 -10.36 21.11
CA VAL A 88 -14.30 -9.94 22.50
C VAL A 88 -15.60 -9.73 23.26
N TYR A 89 -16.60 -9.10 22.63
CA TYR A 89 -17.92 -8.92 23.24
C TYR A 89 -18.62 -10.25 23.53
N ALA A 90 -18.67 -11.16 22.54
CA ALA A 90 -19.29 -12.48 22.68
C ALA A 90 -18.57 -13.34 23.75
N ALA A 91 -17.24 -13.32 23.77
CA ALA A 91 -16.45 -14.00 24.80
C ALA A 91 -16.71 -13.40 26.19
N GLY A 92 -16.82 -12.07 26.29
CA GLY A 92 -17.16 -11.38 27.53
C GLY A 92 -18.48 -11.83 28.16
N LEU A 93 -19.48 -12.15 27.33
CA LEU A 93 -20.79 -12.63 27.78
C LEU A 93 -20.78 -14.09 28.28
N GLN A 94 -19.89 -14.92 27.75
CA GLN A 94 -19.82 -16.36 28.04
C GLN A 94 -18.88 -16.71 29.21
N LEU A 95 -18.13 -15.74 29.74
CA LEU A 95 -17.20 -15.97 30.83
C LEU A 95 -17.93 -16.22 32.17
N PRO A 96 -17.53 -17.25 32.95
CA PRO A 96 -18.05 -17.48 34.29
C PRO A 96 -17.63 -16.35 35.25
N ASP A 97 -18.42 -16.12 36.31
CA ASP A 97 -18.24 -14.98 37.24
C ASP A 97 -16.83 -14.89 37.85
N SER A 98 -16.12 -16.01 38.00
CA SER A 98 -14.73 -16.03 38.52
C SER A 98 -13.68 -15.46 37.56
N LYS A 99 -14.02 -15.31 36.27
CA LYS A 99 -13.13 -14.78 35.21
C LYS A 99 -13.76 -13.62 34.46
N ARG A 100 -14.83 -13.04 34.99
CA ARG A 100 -15.53 -11.93 34.35
C ARG A 100 -14.67 -10.68 34.42
N TYR A 101 -14.31 -10.16 33.25
CA TYR A 101 -13.70 -8.85 33.15
C TYR A 101 -14.72 -7.78 33.55
N SER A 102 -14.24 -6.71 34.20
CA SER A 102 -15.06 -5.52 34.42
C SER A 102 -15.53 -4.96 33.08
N ALA A 103 -16.75 -4.40 33.04
CA ALA A 103 -17.26 -3.71 31.87
C ALA A 103 -16.30 -2.62 31.37
N GLY A 104 -15.60 -1.94 32.30
CA GLY A 104 -14.58 -0.94 31.96
C GLY A 104 -13.34 -1.55 31.30
N GLN A 105 -12.90 -2.73 31.75
CA GLN A 105 -11.77 -3.44 31.14
C GLN A 105 -12.12 -3.98 29.76
N LEU A 106 -13.34 -4.51 29.58
CA LEU A 106 -13.82 -4.99 28.28
C LEU A 106 -13.94 -3.83 27.28
N SER A 107 -14.50 -2.70 27.71
CA SER A 107 -14.59 -1.49 26.91
C SER A 107 -13.20 -0.97 26.53
N ASN A 108 -12.26 -0.96 27.48
CA ASN A 108 -10.88 -0.58 27.20
C ASN A 108 -10.22 -1.50 26.17
N MET A 109 -10.31 -2.83 26.31
CA MET A 109 -9.76 -3.77 25.31
C MET A 109 -10.36 -3.56 23.91
N MET A 110 -11.67 -3.33 23.83
CA MET A 110 -12.33 -3.05 22.54
C MET A 110 -11.89 -1.72 21.93
N ALA A 111 -11.66 -0.70 22.76
CA ALA A 111 -11.26 0.63 22.31
C ALA A 111 -9.76 0.69 21.95
N THR A 112 -8.88 0.19 22.80
CA THR A 112 -7.42 0.29 22.60
C THR A 112 -6.86 -0.89 21.84
N ASP A 113 -7.14 -2.11 22.26
CA ASP A 113 -6.39 -3.28 21.78
C ASP A 113 -6.90 -3.73 20.41
N CYS A 114 -8.22 -3.70 20.19
CA CYS A 114 -8.76 -3.95 18.85
C CYS A 114 -8.35 -2.85 17.86
N SER A 115 -8.26 -1.58 18.30
CA SER A 115 -7.82 -0.49 17.43
C SER A 115 -6.32 -0.61 17.11
N LYS A 116 -5.46 -0.83 18.11
CA LYS A 116 -4.02 -1.05 17.92
C LYS A 116 -3.72 -2.27 17.05
N ALA A 117 -4.41 -3.40 17.28
CA ALA A 117 -4.24 -4.59 16.45
C ALA A 117 -4.58 -4.30 14.97
N THR A 118 -5.59 -3.45 14.74
CA THR A 118 -5.99 -3.02 13.40
C THR A 118 -5.02 -1.99 12.81
N ASP A 119 -4.54 -1.04 13.61
CA ASP A 119 -3.57 -0.02 13.19
C ASP A 119 -2.22 -0.64 12.85
N TYR A 120 -1.73 -1.59 13.65
CA TYR A 120 -0.56 -2.39 13.28
C TYR A 120 -0.82 -3.22 12.02
N PHE A 121 -2.05 -3.59 11.73
CA PHE A 121 -2.37 -4.32 10.52
C PHE A 121 -2.40 -3.43 9.26
N ILE A 122 -2.78 -2.15 9.40
CA ILE A 122 -2.74 -1.12 8.34
C ILE A 122 -1.33 -0.57 8.14
N ILE A 123 -0.64 -0.26 9.25
CA ILE A 123 0.61 0.51 9.32
C ILE A 123 1.82 -0.43 9.37
N ALA A 124 1.72 -1.58 10.03
CA ALA A 124 2.87 -2.42 10.33
C ALA A 124 3.02 -3.63 9.39
N ALA A 125 4.13 -3.55 8.67
CA ALA A 125 5.10 -4.61 8.53
C ALA A 125 4.87 -5.70 7.48
N VAL A 126 3.73 -6.37 7.37
CA VAL A 126 3.71 -7.55 6.46
C VAL A 126 3.98 -7.13 5.01
N GLN A 127 3.42 -6.02 4.53
CA GLN A 127 3.73 -5.52 3.19
C GLN A 127 5.01 -4.69 3.16
N GLN A 128 5.16 -3.68 4.02
CA GLN A 128 6.33 -2.81 3.93
C GLN A 128 7.63 -3.51 4.36
N VAL A 129 7.64 -4.33 5.42
CA VAL A 129 8.85 -5.03 5.87
C VAL A 129 9.23 -6.18 4.92
N LEU A 130 8.26 -6.89 4.30
CA LEU A 130 8.60 -7.91 3.30
C LEU A 130 9.02 -7.29 1.96
N PHE A 131 8.36 -6.22 1.50
CA PHE A 131 8.61 -5.66 0.17
C PHE A 131 9.64 -4.53 0.13
N ALA A 132 9.94 -3.84 1.24
CA ALA A 132 11.04 -2.87 1.29
C ALA A 132 12.40 -3.46 0.89
N PRO A 133 12.85 -4.62 1.43
CA PRO A 133 14.13 -5.20 1.01
C PRO A 133 14.10 -5.62 -0.47
N PHE A 134 12.98 -6.15 -0.95
CA PHE A 134 12.82 -6.48 -2.37
C PHE A 134 12.97 -5.24 -3.27
N ASN A 135 12.30 -4.15 -2.93
CA ASN A 135 12.40 -2.88 -3.68
C ASN A 135 13.82 -2.31 -3.64
N LEU A 136 14.52 -2.40 -2.51
CA LEU A 136 15.92 -1.97 -2.40
C LEU A 136 16.85 -2.78 -3.30
N ILE A 137 16.65 -4.11 -3.37
CA ILE A 137 17.44 -4.98 -4.24
C ILE A 137 17.19 -4.62 -5.71
N VAL A 138 15.92 -4.52 -6.12
CA VAL A 138 15.57 -4.16 -7.51
C VAL A 138 16.10 -2.79 -7.90
N SER A 139 15.94 -1.80 -7.01
CA SER A 139 16.45 -0.44 -7.24
C SER A 139 17.98 -0.43 -7.40
N LYS A 140 18.71 -1.19 -6.58
CA LYS A 140 20.17 -1.33 -6.72
C LYS A 140 20.59 -1.97 -8.05
N TYR A 141 19.81 -2.90 -8.58
CA TYR A 141 20.09 -3.51 -9.90
C TYR A 141 19.82 -2.54 -11.05
N MET A 142 18.82 -1.66 -10.94
CA MET A 142 18.46 -0.68 -11.98
C MET A 142 19.37 0.56 -12.02
N LEU A 143 20.06 0.86 -10.91
CA LEU A 143 21.04 1.97 -10.81
C LEU A 143 22.44 1.61 -11.32
N ARG A 144 22.67 0.38 -11.78
CA ARG A 144 23.91 -0.09 -12.40
C ARG A 144 23.79 -0.09 -13.91
#